data_AF-A0A258D1P8-F1
#
_entry.id   AF-A0A258D1P8-F1
#
_cell.length_a   1.000
_cell.length_b   1.000
_cell.length_c   1.000
_cell.angle_alpha   90.00
_cell.angle_beta   90.00
_cell.angle_gamma   90.00
#
_symmetry.space_group_name_H-M   'P 1'
#
loop_
_entity.id
_entity.type
_entity.pdbx_description
1 polymer ?
#
loop_
_entity_poly.entity_id
_entity_poly.type
_entity_poly.pdbx_seq_one_letter_code
_entity_poly.pdbx_strand_id
1 'polypeptide(L)'
;MTEDSHFQQLLKTAAAQVQPHRLLFVFAGAELPDHPTPTQREDFLAGRGGALSALMCVDKAAGELSDFESLARESKDAGPPWQVVFAAALSGRDGSPPAKTEIDAALKTMVEAVRVGGVGRYAAFGPSGDPLHFH
;
A
#
# COMPACT_ATOMS: atom_id res chain seq x y z
N MET A 1 -2.78 28.35 5.27
CA MET A 1 -3.03 27.32 4.23
C MET A 1 -2.52 26.02 4.81
N THR A 2 -3.40 25.09 5.15
CA THR A 2 -2.99 23.76 5.61
C THR A 2 -2.48 23.01 4.38
N GLU A 3 -1.21 22.64 4.37
CA GLU A 3 -0.63 21.84 3.30
C GLU A 3 -1.31 20.46 3.30
N ASP A 4 -1.77 19.99 2.13
CA ASP A 4 -2.38 18.66 2.02
C ASP A 4 -1.33 17.58 2.30
N SER A 5 -1.69 16.57 3.09
CA SER A 5 -0.81 15.42 3.30
C SER A 5 -0.50 14.69 1.98
N HIS A 6 0.61 13.96 1.91
CA HIS A 6 0.99 13.17 0.73
C HIS A 6 -0.13 12.21 0.31
N PHE A 7 -0.82 11.61 1.27
CA PHE A 7 -1.97 10.74 0.98
C PHE A 7 -3.14 11.53 0.39
N GLN A 8 -3.46 12.71 0.94
CA GLN A 8 -4.54 13.54 0.41
C GLN A 8 -4.23 14.06 -0.99
N GLN A 9 -2.96 14.38 -1.26
CA GLN A 9 -2.50 14.70 -2.61
C GLN A 9 -2.69 13.53 -3.57
N LEU A 10 -2.40 12.29 -3.14
CA LEU A 10 -2.64 11.08 -3.93
C LEU A 10 -4.13 10.91 -4.25
N LEU A 11 -5.02 11.05 -3.26
CA LEU A 11 -6.47 10.96 -3.47
C LEU A 11 -6.96 12.03 -4.47
N LYS A 12 -6.60 13.29 -4.23
CA LYS A 12 -6.98 14.42 -5.10
C LYS A 12 -6.45 14.23 -6.52
N THR A 13 -5.19 13.80 -6.66
CA THR A 13 -4.57 13.57 -7.97
C THR A 13 -5.27 12.46 -8.73
N ALA A 14 -5.64 11.36 -8.07
CA ALA A 14 -6.38 10.26 -8.70
C ALA A 14 -7.81 10.66 -9.08
N ALA A 15 -8.48 11.45 -8.24
CA ALA A 15 -9.84 11.94 -8.49
C ALA A 15 -9.91 13.00 -9.60
N ALA A 16 -8.82 13.75 -9.84
CA ALA A 16 -8.75 14.79 -10.86
C ALA A 16 -8.46 14.25 -12.29
N GLN A 17 -8.17 12.95 -12.43
CA GLN A 17 -7.86 12.36 -13.73
C GLN A 17 -9.10 12.25 -14.60
N VAL A 18 -8.91 12.44 -15.92
CA VAL A 18 -9.99 12.26 -16.92
C VAL A 18 -10.47 10.81 -16.96
N GLN A 19 -9.53 9.86 -16.84
CA GLN A 19 -9.84 8.44 -16.77
C GLN A 19 -10.11 8.05 -15.31
N PRO A 20 -11.16 7.25 -15.01
CA PRO A 20 -11.39 6.78 -13.65
C PRO A 20 -10.21 5.93 -13.17
N HIS A 21 -9.58 6.33 -12.06
CA HIS A 21 -8.48 5.58 -11.46
C HIS A 21 -8.98 4.68 -10.32
N ARG A 22 -8.42 3.47 -10.25
CA ARG A 22 -8.53 2.58 -9.09
C ARG A 22 -7.28 2.71 -8.24
N LEU A 23 -7.45 3.06 -6.97
CA LEU A 23 -6.37 3.04 -6.00
C LEU A 23 -6.18 1.62 -5.51
N LEU A 24 -4.93 1.17 -5.48
CA LEU A 24 -4.52 -0.17 -5.09
C LEU A 24 -3.65 -0.07 -3.85
N PHE A 25 -3.95 -0.87 -2.85
CA PHE A 25 -3.26 -0.89 -1.56
C PHE A 25 -2.81 -2.31 -1.25
N VAL A 26 -1.52 -2.47 -0.94
CA VAL A 26 -0.96 -3.69 -0.38
C VAL A 26 -0.43 -3.38 1.00
N PHE A 27 -1.06 -3.95 2.01
CA PHE A 27 -0.63 -3.81 3.39
C PHE A 27 0.37 -4.91 3.71
N ALA A 28 1.47 -4.54 4.35
CA ALA A 28 2.55 -5.46 4.67
C ALA A 28 2.99 -5.36 6.13
N GLY A 29 3.47 -6.49 6.63
CA GLY A 29 4.12 -6.60 7.93
C GLY A 29 5.52 -7.17 7.78
N ALA A 30 6.38 -6.89 8.74
CA ALA A 30 7.65 -7.60 8.85
C ALA A 30 7.37 -9.05 9.24
N GLU A 31 8.05 -9.98 8.56
CA GLU A 31 8.12 -11.38 8.90
C GLU A 31 9.57 -11.84 9.02
N LEU A 32 9.78 -12.90 9.78
CA LEU A 32 11.07 -13.55 9.87
C LEU A 32 11.20 -14.53 8.69
N PRO A 33 12.30 -14.50 7.91
CA PRO A 33 12.49 -15.46 6.82
C PRO A 33 12.60 -16.88 7.36
N ASP A 34 12.36 -17.89 6.51
CA ASP A 34 12.32 -19.33 6.89
C ASP A 34 13.61 -19.81 7.58
N HIS A 35 14.76 -19.26 7.18
CA HIS A 35 16.07 -19.58 7.72
C HIS A 35 16.82 -18.30 8.15
N PRO A 36 16.40 -17.68 9.26
CA PRO A 36 16.99 -16.43 9.72
C PRO A 36 18.31 -16.72 10.45
N THR A 37 19.31 -15.89 10.20
CA THR A 37 20.50 -15.83 11.05
C THR A 37 20.13 -15.34 12.46
N PRO A 38 20.93 -15.63 13.50
CA PRO A 38 20.70 -15.11 14.84
C PRO A 38 20.54 -13.58 14.86
N THR A 39 21.38 -12.85 14.11
CA THR A 39 21.29 -11.39 13.98
C THR A 39 19.98 -10.94 13.35
N GLN A 40 19.53 -11.57 12.25
CA GLN A 40 18.24 -11.25 11.64
C GLN A 40 17.06 -11.50 12.60
N ARG A 41 17.16 -12.54 13.42
CA ARG A 41 16.14 -12.84 14.44
C ARG A 41 16.15 -11.81 15.57
N GLU A 42 17.32 -11.41 16.05
CA GLU A 42 17.45 -10.35 17.05
C GLU A 42 16.93 -9.01 16.53
N ASP A 43 17.27 -8.63 15.30
CA ASP A 43 16.80 -7.39 14.69
C ASP A 43 15.28 -7.42 14.45
N PHE A 44 14.72 -8.55 13.99
CA PHE A 44 13.28 -8.73 13.87
C PHE A 44 12.57 -8.58 15.22
N LEU A 45 13.06 -9.24 16.27
CA LEU A 45 12.50 -9.12 17.63
C LEU A 45 12.63 -7.71 18.22
N ALA A 46 13.66 -6.97 17.80
CA ALA A 46 13.86 -5.58 18.17
C ALA A 46 13.11 -4.58 17.27
N GLY A 47 12.32 -5.06 16.29
CA GLY A 47 11.56 -4.22 15.36
C GLY A 47 12.41 -3.46 14.34
N ARG A 48 13.68 -3.88 14.12
CA ARG A 48 14.63 -3.25 13.20
C ARG A 48 14.95 -4.10 11.97
N GLY A 49 14.29 -5.24 11.81
CA GLY A 49 14.55 -6.18 10.73
C GLY A 49 13.34 -7.04 10.39
N GLY A 50 13.53 -7.94 9.43
CA GLY A 50 12.48 -8.77 8.85
C GLY A 50 12.30 -8.51 7.35
N ALA A 51 11.83 -9.52 6.63
CA ALA A 51 11.37 -9.34 5.26
C ALA A 51 9.94 -8.77 5.29
N LEU A 52 9.57 -7.96 4.30
CA LEU A 52 8.19 -7.52 4.18
C LEU A 52 7.36 -8.61 3.49
N SER A 53 6.19 -8.87 4.06
CA SER A 53 5.22 -9.83 3.55
C SER A 53 3.86 -9.19 3.39
N ALA A 54 3.23 -9.44 2.26
CA ALA A 54 1.90 -8.92 1.97
C ALA A 54 0.86 -9.64 2.84
N LEU A 55 0.08 -8.85 3.59
CA LEU A 55 -0.93 -9.34 4.52
C LEU A 55 -2.34 -9.26 3.93
N MET A 56 -2.62 -8.19 3.20
CA MET A 56 -3.92 -7.98 2.54
C MET A 56 -3.77 -7.02 1.36
N CYS A 57 -4.69 -7.15 0.41
CA CYS A 57 -4.80 -6.31 -0.77
C CYS A 57 -6.19 -5.68 -0.79
N VAL A 58 -6.26 -4.38 -1.03
CA VAL A 58 -7.52 -3.63 -1.11
C VAL A 58 -7.46 -2.72 -2.33
N ASP A 59 -8.55 -2.66 -3.08
CA ASP A 59 -8.73 -1.69 -4.15
C ASP A 59 -9.95 -0.79 -3.85
N LYS A 60 -9.82 0.50 -4.14
CA LYS A 60 -10.85 1.53 -3.91
C LYS A 60 -10.94 2.46 -5.12
N ALA A 61 -12.13 2.92 -5.47
CA ALA A 61 -12.24 4.05 -6.39
C ALA A 61 -11.76 5.32 -5.69
N ALA A 62 -11.26 6.30 -6.45
CA ALA A 62 -10.75 7.55 -5.89
C ALA A 62 -11.77 8.31 -5.01
N GLY A 63 -13.07 8.13 -5.24
CA GLY A 63 -14.14 8.75 -4.43
C GLY A 63 -14.64 7.92 -3.25
N GLU A 64 -14.15 6.68 -3.06
CA GLU A 64 -14.58 5.81 -1.94
C GLU A 64 -13.84 6.12 -0.64
N LEU A 65 -12.71 6.84 -0.69
CA LEU A 65 -11.91 7.20 0.49
C LEU A 65 -11.93 8.73 0.68
N SER A 66 -12.18 9.18 1.91
CA SER A 66 -12.09 10.60 2.28
C SER A 66 -10.68 11.03 2.70
N ASP A 67 -9.97 10.13 3.37
CA ASP A 67 -8.70 10.37 4.05
C ASP A 67 -8.00 9.03 4.39
N PHE A 68 -6.78 9.14 4.93
CA PHE A 68 -5.99 7.99 5.37
C PHE A 68 -6.59 7.31 6.61
N GLU A 69 -7.21 8.05 7.52
CA GLU A 69 -7.78 7.51 8.76
C GLU A 69 -8.90 6.49 8.45
N SER A 70 -9.71 6.79 7.43
CA SER A 70 -10.76 5.91 6.94
C SER A 70 -10.18 4.61 6.36
N LEU A 71 -9.11 4.70 5.53
CA LEU A 71 -8.39 3.51 5.04
C LEU A 71 -7.81 2.69 6.21
N ALA A 72 -7.15 3.36 7.16
CA ALA A 72 -6.50 2.72 8.28
C ALA A 72 -7.52 2.02 9.20
N ARG A 73 -8.67 2.65 9.48
CA ARG A 73 -9.75 2.04 10.26
C ARG A 73 -10.30 0.80 9.57
N GLU A 74 -10.67 0.90 8.30
CA GLU A 74 -11.19 -0.24 7.53
C GLU A 74 -10.19 -1.41 7.48
N SER A 75 -8.90 -1.10 7.31
CA SER A 75 -7.86 -2.13 7.27
C SER A 75 -7.70 -2.87 8.61
N LYS A 76 -7.89 -2.19 9.75
CA LYS A 76 -7.82 -2.80 11.09
C LYS A 76 -9.00 -3.73 11.35
N ASP A 77 -10.17 -3.40 10.81
CA ASP A 77 -11.38 -4.22 10.96
C ASP A 77 -11.37 -5.42 10.01
N ALA A 78 -10.77 -5.29 8.84
CA ALA A 78 -10.82 -6.29 7.77
C ALA A 78 -9.60 -7.23 7.71
N GLY A 79 -8.50 -6.90 8.37
CA GLY A 79 -7.23 -7.62 8.21
C GLY A 79 -6.34 -7.66 9.45
N PRO A 80 -5.19 -8.35 9.36
CA PRO A 80 -4.24 -8.43 10.46
C PRO A 80 -3.51 -7.10 10.68
N PRO A 81 -2.86 -6.91 11.86
CA PRO A 81 -2.00 -5.77 12.10
C PRO A 81 -0.90 -5.66 11.05
N TRP A 82 -0.71 -4.46 10.50
CA TRP A 82 0.26 -4.15 9.47
C TRP A 82 1.16 -2.98 9.88
N GLN A 83 2.30 -2.82 9.22
CA GLN A 83 3.32 -1.81 9.54
C GLN A 83 3.52 -0.80 8.43
N VAL A 84 3.29 -1.19 7.18
CA VAL A 84 3.35 -0.30 6.02
C VAL A 84 2.23 -0.64 5.05
N VAL A 85 1.69 0.38 4.38
CA VAL A 85 0.82 0.20 3.21
C VAL A 85 1.49 0.81 1.99
N PHE A 86 1.57 0.04 0.91
CA PHE A 86 2.02 0.49 -0.40
C PHE A 86 0.82 0.83 -1.26
N ALA A 87 0.83 2.03 -1.85
CA ALA A 87 -0.24 2.57 -2.66
C ALA A 87 0.20 2.83 -4.10
N ALA A 88 -0.68 2.49 -5.04
CA ALA A 88 -0.55 2.81 -6.46
C ALA A 88 -1.91 3.23 -7.04
N ALA A 89 -1.89 3.92 -8.18
CA ALA A 89 -3.11 4.24 -8.93
C ALA A 89 -3.06 3.53 -10.28
N LEU A 90 -4.12 2.78 -10.61
CA LEU A 90 -4.30 2.11 -11.88
C LEU A 90 -5.33 2.88 -12.71
N SER A 91 -4.90 3.41 -13.86
CA SER A 91 -5.79 4.13 -14.78
C SER A 91 -6.77 3.18 -15.46
N GLY A 92 -8.00 3.64 -15.58
CA GLY A 92 -8.98 3.10 -16.51
C GLY A 92 -8.69 3.49 -17.97
N ARG A 93 -9.61 3.11 -18.87
CA ARG A 93 -9.55 3.39 -20.32
C ARG A 93 -10.93 3.78 -20.83
N ASP A 94 -10.95 4.67 -21.82
CA ASP A 94 -12.16 5.12 -22.52
C ASP A 94 -13.31 5.57 -21.60
N GLY A 95 -12.96 6.26 -20.51
CA GLY A 95 -13.89 6.78 -19.50
C GLY A 95 -14.40 5.73 -18.52
N SER A 96 -13.93 4.48 -18.62
CA SER A 96 -14.32 3.38 -17.74
C SER A 96 -13.21 3.01 -16.76
N PRO A 97 -13.53 2.60 -15.52
CA PRO A 97 -12.53 2.10 -14.58
C PRO A 97 -11.83 0.84 -15.11
N PRO A 98 -10.62 0.52 -14.62
CA PRO A 98 -9.91 -0.70 -15.02
C PRO A 98 -10.75 -1.95 -14.72
N ALA A 99 -10.67 -2.95 -15.59
CA ALA A 99 -11.42 -4.19 -15.39
C ALA A 99 -10.89 -4.94 -14.16
N LYS A 100 -11.75 -5.77 -13.56
CA LYS A 100 -11.38 -6.58 -12.38
C LYS A 100 -10.11 -7.42 -12.61
N THR A 101 -9.98 -8.02 -13.80
CA THR A 101 -8.79 -8.81 -14.15
C THR A 101 -7.50 -7.99 -14.20
N GLU A 102 -7.58 -6.70 -14.56
CA GLU A 102 -6.45 -5.78 -14.57
C GLU A 102 -6.07 -5.35 -13.16
N ILE A 103 -7.07 -5.10 -12.32
CA ILE A 103 -6.90 -4.82 -10.89
C ILE A 103 -6.21 -6.00 -10.19
N ASP A 104 -6.73 -7.22 -10.39
CA ASP A 104 -6.17 -8.43 -9.79
C ASP A 104 -4.72 -8.67 -10.23
N ALA A 105 -4.41 -8.46 -11.52
CA ALA A 105 -3.05 -8.60 -12.04
C ALA A 105 -2.09 -7.54 -11.48
N ALA A 106 -2.56 -6.29 -11.34
CA ALA A 106 -1.77 -5.21 -10.75
C ALA A 106 -1.49 -5.46 -9.27
N LEU A 107 -2.50 -5.86 -8.49
CA LEU A 107 -2.33 -6.24 -7.08
C LEU A 107 -1.36 -7.41 -6.92
N LYS A 108 -1.47 -8.45 -7.75
CA LYS A 108 -0.50 -9.56 -7.74
C LYS A 108 0.93 -9.08 -8.01
N THR A 109 1.10 -8.14 -8.93
CA THR A 109 2.42 -7.55 -9.22
C THR A 109 2.95 -6.73 -8.04
N MET A 110 2.07 -6.01 -7.34
CA MET A 110 2.44 -5.28 -6.12
C MET A 110 2.85 -6.23 -4.99
N VAL A 111 2.12 -7.32 -4.78
CA VAL A 111 2.47 -8.35 -3.77
C VAL A 111 3.85 -8.94 -4.05
N GLU A 112 4.13 -9.31 -5.29
CA GLU A 112 5.44 -9.86 -5.65
C GLU A 112 6.55 -8.81 -5.44
N ALA A 113 6.28 -7.55 -5.81
CA ALA A 113 7.22 -6.46 -5.56
C ALA A 113 7.52 -6.25 -4.07
N VAL A 114 6.52 -6.37 -3.19
CA VAL A 114 6.72 -6.35 -1.73
C VAL A 114 7.63 -7.50 -1.30
N ARG A 115 7.35 -8.72 -1.77
CA ARG A 115 8.11 -9.93 -1.42
C ARG A 115 9.59 -9.82 -1.81
N VAL A 116 9.89 -9.27 -2.99
CA VAL A 116 11.27 -9.15 -3.49
C VAL A 116 11.94 -7.82 -3.11
N GLY A 117 11.26 -6.96 -2.34
CA GLY A 117 11.78 -5.63 -1.95
C GLY A 117 11.76 -4.57 -3.06
N GLY A 118 11.13 -4.84 -4.21
CA GLY A 118 11.00 -3.94 -5.36
C GLY A 118 9.94 -2.84 -5.20
N VAL A 119 9.85 -2.23 -4.01
CA VAL A 119 8.74 -1.34 -3.62
C VAL A 119 8.97 0.15 -3.88
N GLY A 120 10.18 0.55 -4.29
CA GLY A 120 10.55 1.97 -4.45
C GLY A 120 9.73 2.77 -5.47
N ARG A 121 8.92 2.09 -6.30
CA ARG A 121 8.01 2.74 -7.27
C ARG A 121 6.62 3.08 -6.71
N TYR A 122 6.31 2.64 -5.49
CA TYR A 122 5.01 2.86 -4.86
C TYR A 122 5.10 3.95 -3.79
N ALA A 123 4.01 4.69 -3.61
CA ALA A 123 3.88 5.51 -2.41
C ALA A 123 3.75 4.56 -1.20
N ALA A 124 4.40 4.88 -0.09
CA ALA A 124 4.36 4.05 1.09
C ALA A 124 4.02 4.90 2.31
N PHE A 125 3.19 4.36 3.19
CA PHE A 125 2.71 5.05 4.38
C PHE A 125 2.77 4.14 5.61
N GLY A 126 3.18 4.69 6.75
CA GLY A 126 3.06 4.01 8.04
C GLY A 126 1.63 4.05 8.59
N PRO A 127 1.35 3.39 9.74
CA PRO A 127 0.00 3.27 10.29
C PRO A 127 -0.63 4.60 10.74
N SER A 128 0.19 5.64 10.90
CA SER A 128 -0.22 7.01 11.21
C SER A 128 -0.44 7.89 9.97
N GLY A 129 -0.15 7.38 8.77
CA GLY A 129 -0.23 8.14 7.51
C GLY A 129 1.05 8.89 7.13
N ASP A 130 2.12 8.74 7.92
CA ASP A 130 3.43 9.32 7.62
C ASP A 130 4.03 8.67 6.36
N PRO A 131 4.53 9.45 5.40
CA PRO A 131 5.17 8.90 4.21
C PRO A 131 6.47 8.19 4.59
N LEU A 132 6.69 7.02 3.98
CA LEU A 132 7.90 6.23 4.13
C LEU A 132 8.67 6.24 2.80
N HIS A 133 9.99 6.38 2.89
CA HIS A 133 10.87 6.33 1.74
C HIS A 133 11.70 5.04 1.77
N PHE A 134 11.64 4.29 0.68
CA PHE A 134 12.45 3.09 0.45
C PHE A 134 13.46 3.42 -0.65
N HIS A 135 14.74 3.12 -0.39
CA HIS A 135 15.86 3.39 -1.28
C HIS A 135 16.42 2.10 -1.87
#